data_AF-A0A973GM88-F1
#
_entry.id   AF-A0A973GM88-F1
#
_cell.length_a   1.000
_cell.length_b   1.000
_cell.length_c   1.000
_cell.angle_alpha   90.00
_cell.angle_beta   90.00
_cell.angle_gamma   90.00
#
_symmetry.space_group_name_H-M   'P 1'
#
loop_
_entity.id
_entity.type
_entity.pdbx_description
1 polymer ?
#
loop_
_entity_poly.entity_id
_entity_poly.type
_entity_poly.pdbx_seq_one_letter_code
_entity_poly.pdbx_strand_id
1 'polypeptide(L)'
;MKILDILLLRRISIRTKIMIMIVGMSAVFGAGILGFVYYQLQNTLRDEALNKALILADGLSVKAAEPVQVEDLNALQFILGEAIGQADVAYAFIRDGRGRVLSSSFEGNVVPPELQNINQLQPNVPFGTENTNLVLKDTIIEVTDIASPVGGGALGSIHIGLNITQIKTNIRNILLKIIYVGAGSLLALSIITVILATIIIAPVRDLMRVAEALGSGDLSKKANVKSADELGQLGTTLNNTIDRLQGLVQTEADRDKMQHQVMDLLSIVSGAAEGDLTVKAEVTADALGSVADAFNLMINGLTALVSQASSVAHEIQSSTGDMLQASERMRRGAEQQTAQIQGASGAVNEMSHTIQRMAENAEAATQASLKATQAAVKGGSSVAETIKGMQRIRAAVQTTGKKIKGLGERSLEIGAIIEVINEIATQTNLLALNAAIEAARAGEQGKGFAVVADEVRKLAERAARATKDITSLIKGIQVETSEAVTVMEEGTREVEEGTKLADQAGAALREIEQIVKQTSGLVTDITNSAANQVKVSESVVSSMNSISKLTQDTTKGVQDTVETIGRLADLSKRLTDAIGRFKLGKEQAAPAGEGELPVLEGSYPQLAEDVTTSDEEIKLGFVE
;
A
#
# COMPACT_ATOMS: atom_id res chain seq x y z
N MET A 1 6.25 1.93 62.82
CA MET A 1 4.92 2.56 62.99
C MET A 1 3.81 1.49 62.84
N LYS A 2 3.76 0.50 63.75
CA LYS A 2 2.85 -0.67 63.63
C LYS A 2 2.10 -1.04 64.92
N ILE A 3 2.15 -0.19 65.95
CA ILE A 3 1.47 -0.45 67.23
C ILE A 3 0.46 0.67 67.58
N LEU A 4 0.51 1.83 66.91
CA LEU A 4 -0.43 2.93 67.15
C LEU A 4 -1.72 2.84 66.32
N ASP A 5 -1.71 2.19 65.15
CA ASP A 5 -2.89 2.13 64.24
C ASP A 5 -3.97 1.13 64.68
N ILE A 6 -3.62 0.09 65.45
CA ILE A 6 -4.55 -0.98 65.82
C ILE A 6 -5.46 -0.60 67.02
N LEU A 7 -5.00 0.33 67.87
CA LEU A 7 -5.76 0.76 69.07
C LEU A 7 -6.81 1.84 68.77
N LEU A 8 -6.62 2.66 67.73
CA LEU A 8 -7.58 3.70 67.33
C LEU A 8 -8.82 3.12 66.63
N LEU A 9 -8.67 2.08 65.80
CA LEU A 9 -9.77 1.46 65.07
C LEU A 9 -10.79 0.74 65.98
N ARG A 10 -10.43 0.32 67.20
CA ARG A 10 -11.33 -0.46 68.07
C ARG A 10 -12.50 0.36 68.64
N ARG A 11 -12.38 1.70 68.71
CA ARG A 11 -13.41 2.62 69.25
C ARG A 11 -14.32 3.25 68.19
N ILE A 12 -14.13 2.93 66.92
CA ILE A 12 -14.84 3.57 65.81
C ILE A 12 -16.01 2.68 65.34
N SER A 13 -17.14 3.30 65.00
CA SER A 13 -18.33 2.61 64.49
C SER A 13 -18.01 1.79 63.23
N ILE A 14 -18.73 0.67 63.01
CA ILE A 14 -18.58 -0.19 61.82
C ILE A 14 -18.71 0.63 60.52
N ARG A 15 -19.62 1.62 60.50
CA ARG A 15 -19.79 2.57 59.39
C ARG A 15 -18.48 3.30 59.05
N THR A 16 -17.81 3.82 60.06
CA THR A 16 -16.56 4.55 59.87
C THR A 16 -15.40 3.62 59.50
N LYS A 17 -15.41 2.37 60.00
CA LYS A 17 -14.42 1.35 59.60
C LYS A 17 -14.55 0.97 58.12
N ILE A 18 -15.77 0.71 57.66
CA ILE A 18 -16.04 0.40 56.24
C ILE A 18 -15.66 1.59 55.35
N MET A 19 -16.02 2.81 55.76
CA MET A 19 -15.62 4.04 55.06
C MET A 19 -14.10 4.21 54.98
N ILE A 20 -13.38 4.07 56.10
CA ILE A 20 -11.91 4.18 56.13
C ILE A 20 -11.27 3.09 55.25
N MET A 21 -11.81 1.87 55.29
CA MET A 21 -11.29 0.74 54.52
C MET A 21 -11.51 0.94 53.01
N ILE A 22 -12.71 1.30 52.57
CA ILE A 22 -13.01 1.52 51.14
C ILE A 22 -12.22 2.72 50.61
N VAL A 23 -12.27 3.87 51.28
CA VAL A 23 -11.56 5.08 50.85
C VAL A 23 -10.04 4.86 50.86
N GLY A 24 -9.52 4.19 51.89
CA GLY A 24 -8.10 3.87 51.99
C GLY A 24 -7.62 2.91 50.89
N MET A 25 -8.38 1.84 50.63
CA MET A 25 -8.01 0.84 49.62
C MET A 25 -8.12 1.40 48.21
N SER A 26 -9.14 2.20 47.92
CA SER A 26 -9.30 2.89 46.63
C SER A 26 -8.21 3.95 46.40
N ALA A 27 -7.77 4.67 47.44
CA ALA A 27 -6.68 5.65 47.32
C ALA A 27 -5.32 4.99 47.05
N VAL A 28 -5.00 3.89 47.75
CA VAL A 28 -3.74 3.15 47.54
C VAL A 28 -3.70 2.51 46.15
N PHE A 29 -4.80 1.89 45.73
CA PHE A 29 -4.91 1.27 44.41
C PHE A 29 -4.85 2.30 43.28
N GLY A 30 -5.54 3.44 43.46
CA GLY A 30 -5.49 4.57 42.54
C GLY A 30 -4.07 5.13 42.38
N ALA A 31 -3.35 5.36 43.49
CA ALA A 31 -1.97 5.83 43.44
C ALA A 31 -1.02 4.82 42.76
N GLY A 32 -1.21 3.51 43.01
CA GLY A 32 -0.44 2.44 42.39
C GLY A 32 -0.63 2.37 40.88
N ILE A 33 -1.87 2.38 40.40
CA ILE A 33 -2.20 2.42 38.97
C ILE A 33 -1.61 3.67 38.32
N LEU A 34 -1.74 4.82 38.98
CA LEU A 34 -1.31 6.08 38.41
C LEU A 34 0.22 6.17 38.29
N GLY A 35 0.96 5.60 39.25
CA GLY A 35 2.41 5.43 39.16
C GLY A 35 2.82 4.45 38.06
N PHE A 36 2.09 3.34 37.89
CA PHE A 36 2.32 2.39 36.81
C PHE A 36 2.07 3.00 35.42
N VAL A 37 0.95 3.70 35.24
CA VAL A 37 0.60 4.42 34.00
C VAL A 37 1.63 5.50 33.70
N TYR A 38 2.09 6.25 34.71
CA TYR A 38 3.17 7.23 34.55
C TYR A 38 4.43 6.59 33.97
N TYR A 39 4.88 5.49 34.59
CA TYR A 39 6.08 4.78 34.16
C TYR A 39 5.94 4.22 32.74
N GLN A 40 4.79 3.59 32.44
CA GLN A 40 4.56 2.97 31.14
C GLN A 40 4.41 4.03 30.02
N LEU A 41 3.63 5.09 30.24
CA LEU A 41 3.40 6.15 29.27
C LEU A 41 4.70 6.90 28.93
N GLN A 42 5.57 7.12 29.93
CA GLN A 42 6.86 7.77 29.72
C GLN A 42 7.81 6.93 28.86
N ASN A 43 7.87 5.62 29.08
CA ASN A 43 8.74 4.75 28.29
C ASN A 43 8.17 4.54 26.86
N THR A 44 6.90 4.19 26.74
CA THR A 44 6.29 3.87 25.44
C THR A 44 6.31 5.04 24.47
N LEU A 45 5.95 6.26 24.92
CA LEU A 45 5.94 7.42 24.02
C LEU A 45 7.35 7.87 23.61
N ARG A 46 8.34 7.73 24.51
CA ARG A 46 9.73 8.04 24.18
C ARG A 46 10.27 7.07 23.14
N ASP A 47 10.05 5.77 23.35
CA ASP A 47 10.52 4.74 22.43
C ASP A 47 9.82 4.84 21.07
N GLU A 48 8.52 5.15 21.06
CA GLU A 48 7.76 5.36 19.83
C GLU A 48 8.25 6.59 19.05
N ALA A 49 8.49 7.72 19.72
CA ALA A 49 9.03 8.92 19.09
C ALA A 49 10.44 8.69 18.51
N LEU A 50 11.31 7.98 19.25
CA LEU A 50 12.63 7.62 18.78
C LEU A 50 12.58 6.70 17.55
N ASN A 51 11.72 5.69 17.55
CA ASN A 51 11.58 4.78 16.42
C ASN A 51 11.02 5.47 15.17
N LYS A 52 10.00 6.32 15.31
CA LYS A 52 9.47 7.12 14.17
C LYS A 52 10.54 8.02 13.58
N ALA A 53 11.35 8.63 14.44
CA ALA A 53 12.41 9.52 14.00
C ALA A 53 13.61 8.78 13.39
N LEU A 54 13.93 7.57 13.85
CA LEU A 54 14.91 6.69 13.20
C LEU A 54 14.46 6.31 11.79
N ILE A 55 13.20 5.90 11.63
CA ILE A 55 12.62 5.58 10.31
C ILE A 55 12.62 6.82 9.40
N LEU A 56 12.28 7.98 9.94
CA LEU A 56 12.32 9.25 9.21
C LEU A 56 13.75 9.59 8.77
N ALA A 57 14.73 9.48 9.67
CA ALA A 57 16.13 9.75 9.37
C ALA A 57 16.67 8.81 8.29
N ASP A 58 16.31 7.53 8.34
CA ASP A 58 16.69 6.53 7.33
C ASP A 58 16.04 6.80 5.97
N GLY A 59 14.72 7.04 5.93
CA GLY A 59 14.03 7.37 4.68
C GLY A 59 14.56 8.65 4.02
N LEU A 60 14.89 9.66 4.82
CA LEU A 60 15.48 10.91 4.31
C LEU A 60 16.95 10.74 3.91
N SER A 61 17.72 9.85 4.55
CA SER A 61 19.11 9.59 4.17
C SER A 61 19.19 8.95 2.77
N VAL A 62 18.25 8.07 2.44
CA VAL A 62 18.11 7.47 1.10
C VAL A 62 17.77 8.54 0.07
N LYS A 63 16.79 9.40 0.35
CA LYS A 63 16.41 10.52 -0.54
C LYS A 63 17.53 11.54 -0.73
N ALA A 64 18.36 11.75 0.30
CA ALA A 64 19.45 12.71 0.27
C ALA A 64 20.69 12.23 -0.52
N ALA A 65 20.80 10.94 -0.85
CA ALA A 65 22.00 10.38 -1.47
C ALA A 65 22.37 11.06 -2.80
N GLU A 66 21.41 11.17 -3.73
CA GLU A 66 21.65 11.81 -5.03
C GLU A 66 21.89 13.32 -4.89
N PRO A 67 21.04 14.11 -4.19
CA PRO A 67 21.27 15.54 -3.98
C PRO A 67 22.59 15.88 -3.29
N VAL A 68 23.05 15.05 -2.32
CA VAL A 68 24.37 15.23 -1.69
C VAL A 68 25.48 15.00 -2.70
N GLN A 69 25.35 13.98 -3.56
CA GLN A 69 26.37 13.64 -4.55
C GLN A 69 26.55 14.71 -5.63
N VAL A 70 25.47 15.40 -6.02
CA VAL A 70 25.49 16.47 -7.03
C VAL A 70 25.54 17.88 -6.42
N GLU A 71 25.64 17.99 -5.10
CA GLU A 71 25.62 19.25 -4.33
C GLU A 71 24.39 20.15 -4.62
N ASP A 72 23.21 19.56 -4.85
CA ASP A 72 21.97 20.30 -5.07
C ASP A 72 21.37 20.78 -3.73
N LEU A 73 21.74 22.00 -3.35
CA LEU A 73 21.28 22.64 -2.11
C LEU A 73 19.77 22.85 -2.06
N ASN A 74 19.09 23.05 -3.19
CA ASN A 74 17.64 23.28 -3.19
C ASN A 74 16.88 21.98 -2.89
N ALA A 75 17.33 20.87 -3.49
CA ALA A 75 16.79 19.55 -3.22
C ALA A 75 17.05 19.13 -1.76
N LEU A 76 18.25 19.39 -1.22
CA LEU A 76 18.56 19.14 0.18
C LEU A 76 17.67 19.95 1.13
N GLN A 77 17.42 21.24 0.81
CA GLN A 77 16.53 22.08 1.61
C GLN A 77 15.09 21.55 1.62
N PHE A 78 14.61 21.03 0.49
CA PHE A 78 13.28 20.42 0.40
C PHE A 78 13.16 19.17 1.29
N ILE A 79 14.17 18.29 1.27
CA ILE A 79 14.24 17.09 2.12
C ILE A 79 14.22 17.48 3.61
N LEU A 80 14.96 18.52 3.99
CA LEU A 80 14.95 19.02 5.36
C LEU A 80 13.60 19.65 5.76
N GLY A 81 12.90 20.27 4.82
CA GLY A 81 11.54 20.76 5.02
C GLY A 81 10.55 19.65 5.37
N GLU A 82 10.71 18.47 4.74
CA GLU A 82 9.90 17.27 5.05
C GLU A 82 10.14 16.78 6.50
N ALA A 83 11.38 16.86 7.00
CA ALA A 83 11.71 16.53 8.37
C ALA A 83 11.08 17.50 9.38
N ILE A 84 11.24 18.81 9.15
CA ILE A 84 10.72 19.89 10.02
C ILE A 84 9.19 19.91 10.05
N GLY A 85 8.52 19.41 8.99
CA GLY A 85 7.07 19.30 8.94
C GLY A 85 6.48 18.33 9.97
N GLN A 86 7.30 17.48 10.60
CA GLN A 86 6.86 16.53 11.63
C GLN A 86 6.76 17.20 13.00
N ALA A 87 5.68 16.93 13.73
CA ALA A 87 5.33 17.64 14.97
C ALA A 87 6.40 17.56 16.09
N ASP A 88 7.19 16.49 16.11
CA ASP A 88 8.17 16.23 17.17
C ASP A 88 9.62 16.59 16.76
N VAL A 89 9.84 17.07 15.53
CA VAL A 89 11.17 17.44 15.02
C VAL A 89 11.47 18.91 15.29
N ALA A 90 12.54 19.18 16.02
CA ALA A 90 13.02 20.52 16.35
C ALA A 90 13.93 21.11 15.25
N TYR A 91 14.81 20.28 14.69
CA TYR A 91 15.73 20.68 13.64
C TYR A 91 16.11 19.49 12.76
N ALA A 92 16.61 19.78 11.55
CA ALA A 92 17.28 18.80 10.72
C ALA A 92 18.43 19.46 9.94
N PHE A 93 19.52 18.72 9.73
CA PHE A 93 20.65 19.18 8.91
C PHE A 93 21.40 18.01 8.27
N ILE A 94 22.15 18.29 7.20
CA ILE A 94 22.92 17.31 6.44
C ILE A 94 24.39 17.72 6.46
N ARG A 95 25.27 16.76 6.71
CA ARG A 95 26.72 16.90 6.61
C ARG A 95 27.26 16.10 5.45
N ASP A 96 28.35 16.58 4.85
CA ASP A 96 29.15 15.83 3.89
C ASP A 96 30.08 14.81 4.59
N GLY A 97 30.72 13.93 3.82
CA GLY A 97 31.70 12.96 4.34
C GLY A 97 32.96 13.58 4.99
N ARG A 98 33.12 14.91 4.95
CA ARG A 98 34.18 15.66 5.64
C ARG A 98 33.68 16.34 6.92
N GLY A 99 32.41 16.16 7.28
CA GLY A 99 31.77 16.74 8.46
C GLY A 99 31.29 18.19 8.27
N ARG A 100 31.32 18.74 7.05
CA ARG A 100 30.82 20.10 6.78
C ARG A 100 29.30 20.05 6.58
N VAL A 101 28.58 21.00 7.17
CA VAL A 101 27.13 21.12 6.97
C VAL A 101 26.85 21.63 5.55
N LEU A 102 26.09 20.85 4.78
CA LEU A 102 25.66 21.20 3.43
C LEU A 102 24.37 22.04 3.47
N SER A 103 23.39 21.59 4.26
CA SER A 103 22.09 22.22 4.39
C SER A 103 21.54 21.98 5.80
N SER A 104 20.72 22.89 6.29
CA SER A 104 20.14 22.86 7.62
C SER A 104 18.81 23.63 7.64
N SER A 105 17.98 23.28 8.61
CA SER A 105 16.70 23.93 8.89
C SER A 105 16.83 25.23 9.68
N PHE A 106 18.04 25.60 10.11
CA PHE A 106 18.28 26.81 10.88
C PHE A 106 18.30 28.04 9.97
N GLU A 107 17.88 29.20 10.50
CA GLU A 107 17.93 30.46 9.75
C GLU A 107 19.36 30.75 9.27
N GLY A 108 19.49 31.06 7.98
CA GLY A 108 20.79 31.33 7.36
C GLY A 108 21.67 30.10 7.13
N ASN A 109 21.13 28.88 7.28
CA ASN A 109 21.86 27.62 7.14
C ASN A 109 23.02 27.45 8.16
N VAL A 110 22.92 28.08 9.33
CA VAL A 110 23.95 28.05 10.37
C VAL A 110 23.52 27.13 11.51
N VAL A 111 24.25 26.02 11.67
CA VAL A 111 24.03 25.07 12.77
C VAL A 111 24.67 25.60 14.07
N PRO A 112 23.93 25.64 15.19
CA PRO A 112 24.43 26.06 16.50
C PRO A 112 25.69 25.30 16.94
N PRO A 113 26.61 25.93 17.71
CA PRO A 113 27.88 25.32 18.12
C PRO A 113 27.72 23.97 18.82
N GLU A 114 26.67 23.81 19.62
CA GLU A 114 26.33 22.59 20.36
C GLU A 114 26.04 21.40 19.43
N LEU A 115 25.64 21.69 18.19
CA LEU A 115 25.26 20.71 17.18
C LEU A 115 26.31 20.56 16.07
N GLN A 116 27.43 21.28 16.10
CA GLN A 116 28.45 21.17 15.06
C GLN A 116 29.23 19.86 15.14
N ASN A 117 29.45 19.34 16.34
CA ASN A 117 30.19 18.10 16.57
C ASN A 117 29.34 16.97 17.16
N ILE A 118 28.02 17.15 17.24
CA ILE A 118 27.12 16.14 17.79
C ILE A 118 27.07 14.91 16.89
N ASN A 119 27.03 13.73 17.54
CA ASN A 119 26.65 12.46 16.93
C ASN A 119 27.46 12.12 15.67
N GLN A 120 28.79 12.23 15.76
CA GLN A 120 29.70 11.87 14.66
C GLN A 120 29.68 10.36 14.45
N LEU A 121 29.00 9.92 13.38
CA LEU A 121 28.93 8.52 12.99
C LEU A 121 30.29 8.01 12.53
N GLN A 122 30.71 6.86 13.07
CA GLN A 122 31.84 6.11 12.52
C GLN A 122 31.40 5.39 11.22
N PRO A 123 32.32 5.14 10.27
CA PRO A 123 32.01 4.36 9.08
C PRO A 123 31.40 2.99 9.44
N ASN A 124 30.35 2.56 8.72
CA ASN A 124 29.58 1.32 8.96
C ASN A 124 28.70 1.28 10.23
N VAL A 125 28.51 2.38 10.95
CA VAL A 125 27.48 2.44 12.02
C VAL A 125 26.13 2.83 11.40
N PRO A 126 25.05 2.04 11.62
CA PRO A 126 23.77 2.25 10.93
C PRO A 126 23.02 3.49 11.43
N PHE A 127 23.16 3.86 12.71
CA PHE A 127 22.57 5.07 13.28
C PHE A 127 23.28 5.47 14.57
N GLY A 128 23.14 6.73 14.95
CA GLY A 128 23.70 7.30 16.16
C GLY A 128 22.65 8.10 16.89
N THR A 129 22.66 8.08 18.22
CA THR A 129 21.73 8.89 19.03
C THR A 129 22.48 9.59 20.15
N GLU A 130 22.27 10.89 20.30
CA GLU A 130 22.91 11.70 21.34
C GLU A 130 21.93 12.74 21.89
N ASN A 131 21.91 12.94 23.20
CA ASN A 131 21.03 13.94 23.83
C ASN A 131 21.82 15.22 24.07
N THR A 132 21.23 16.37 23.75
CA THR A 132 21.80 17.67 24.06
C THR A 132 20.72 18.67 24.47
N ASN A 133 21.14 19.79 25.04
CA ASN A 133 20.27 20.93 25.31
C ASN A 133 20.56 22.00 24.27
N LEU A 134 19.53 22.45 23.58
CA LEU A 134 19.63 23.43 22.51
C LEU A 134 18.89 24.70 22.91
N VAL A 135 19.52 25.86 22.68
CA VAL A 135 18.86 27.16 22.84
C VAL A 135 18.21 27.52 21.51
N LEU A 136 16.89 27.47 21.45
CA LEU A 136 16.11 27.84 20.26
C LEU A 136 15.16 28.98 20.64
N LYS A 137 15.26 30.14 19.96
CA LYS A 137 14.41 31.32 20.21
C LYS A 137 14.30 31.67 21.71
N ASP A 138 15.45 31.84 22.37
CA ASP A 138 15.57 32.16 23.80
C ASP A 138 15.00 31.12 24.79
N THR A 139 14.69 29.91 24.34
CA THR A 139 14.22 28.80 25.19
C THR A 139 15.19 27.62 25.14
N ILE A 140 15.54 27.07 26.30
CA ILE A 140 16.33 25.83 26.37
C ILE A 140 15.38 24.65 26.15
N ILE A 141 15.58 23.93 25.05
CA ILE A 141 14.88 22.69 24.73
C ILE A 141 15.85 21.51 24.85
N GLU A 142 15.38 20.42 25.43
CA GLU A 142 16.08 19.14 25.46
C GLU A 142 15.76 18.42 24.16
N VAL A 143 16.81 18.01 23.45
CA VAL A 143 16.70 17.38 22.14
C VAL A 143 17.49 16.09 22.09
N THR A 144 16.97 15.11 21.36
CA THR A 144 17.73 13.91 20.99
C THR A 144 18.06 14.01 19.51
N ASP A 145 19.36 14.13 19.21
CA ASP A 145 19.89 14.06 17.86
C ASP A 145 19.93 12.61 17.39
N ILE A 146 19.42 12.36 16.19
CA ILE A 146 19.47 11.08 15.51
C ILE A 146 20.23 11.30 14.21
N ALA A 147 21.35 10.60 14.07
CA ALA A 147 22.19 10.63 12.89
C ALA A 147 21.98 9.35 12.07
N SER A 148 21.73 9.50 10.78
CA SER A 148 21.65 8.40 9.81
C SER A 148 22.66 8.61 8.66
N PRO A 149 23.40 7.58 8.24
CA PRO A 149 24.41 7.68 7.19
C PRO A 149 23.79 7.81 5.80
N VAL A 150 24.28 8.76 5.00
CA VAL A 150 23.86 8.94 3.60
C VAL A 150 24.78 8.11 2.69
N GLY A 151 24.19 7.26 1.82
CA GLY A 151 24.95 6.37 0.93
C GLY A 151 25.87 5.40 1.69
N GLY A 152 25.41 4.85 2.81
CA GLY A 152 26.22 3.97 3.68
C GLY A 152 27.32 4.69 4.46
N GLY A 153 27.28 6.03 4.51
CA GLY A 153 28.20 6.88 5.26
C GLY A 153 29.33 7.46 4.40
N ALA A 154 29.44 7.03 3.14
CA ALA A 154 30.45 7.55 2.21
C ALA A 154 30.15 8.99 1.76
N LEU A 155 28.87 9.38 1.72
CA LEU A 155 28.44 10.70 1.26
C LEU A 155 28.26 11.69 2.42
N GLY A 156 28.09 11.20 3.64
CA GLY A 156 27.91 12.01 4.85
C GLY A 156 26.82 11.48 5.76
N SER A 157 26.15 12.36 6.49
CA SER A 157 25.09 12.00 7.44
C SER A 157 23.95 13.03 7.45
N ILE A 158 22.73 12.56 7.65
CA ILE A 158 21.58 13.40 7.99
C ILE A 158 21.34 13.32 9.49
N HIS A 159 21.01 14.47 10.08
CA HIS A 159 20.76 14.63 11.51
C HIS A 159 19.37 15.18 11.71
N ILE A 160 18.63 14.58 12.64
CA ILE A 160 17.27 14.99 13.03
C ILE A 160 17.24 15.14 14.55
N GLY A 161 16.92 16.33 15.03
CA GLY A 161 16.77 16.60 16.45
C GLY A 161 15.31 16.51 16.88
N LEU A 162 14.97 15.59 17.79
CA LEU A 162 13.63 15.51 18.37
C LEU A 162 13.46 16.43 19.56
N ASN A 163 12.31 17.11 19.67
CA ASN A 163 11.97 17.95 20.80
C ASN A 163 11.42 17.14 21.98
N ILE A 164 12.31 16.68 22.87
CA ILE A 164 11.94 15.89 24.05
C ILE A 164 11.17 16.74 25.07
N THR A 165 11.43 18.06 25.13
CA THR A 165 10.71 18.98 26.02
C THR A 165 9.21 19.04 25.69
N GLN A 166 8.85 19.05 24.41
CA GLN A 166 7.46 19.05 23.96
C GLN A 166 6.76 17.74 24.33
N ILE A 167 7.43 16.61 24.13
CA ILE A 167 6.94 15.28 24.50
C ILE A 167 6.71 15.18 26.02
N LYS A 168 7.69 15.59 26.84
CA LYS A 168 7.55 15.62 28.31
C LYS A 168 6.40 16.51 28.77
N THR A 169 6.17 17.64 28.11
CA THR A 169 5.08 18.57 28.43
C THR A 169 3.71 17.97 28.09
N ASN A 170 3.59 17.32 26.93
CA ASN A 170 2.38 16.60 26.53
C ASN A 170 2.06 15.45 27.49
N ILE A 171 3.08 14.66 27.89
CA ILE A 171 2.95 13.61 28.90
C ILE A 171 2.43 14.18 30.21
N ARG A 172 3.04 15.27 30.71
CA ARG A 172 2.60 15.92 31.95
C ARG A 172 1.14 16.39 31.87
N ASN A 173 0.72 16.96 30.75
CA ASN A 173 -0.66 17.43 30.57
C ASN A 173 -1.66 16.27 30.50
N ILE A 174 -1.32 15.18 29.81
CA ILE A 174 -2.12 13.95 29.80
C ILE A 174 -2.21 13.36 31.21
N LEU A 175 -1.09 13.32 31.93
CA LEU A 175 -1.04 12.81 33.29
C LEU A 175 -1.91 13.62 34.25
N LEU A 176 -1.83 14.95 34.18
CA LEU A 176 -2.66 15.83 34.99
C LEU A 176 -4.16 15.60 34.71
N LYS A 177 -4.56 15.40 33.44
CA LYS A 177 -5.94 15.03 33.10
C LYS A 177 -6.34 13.70 33.71
N ILE A 178 -5.50 12.68 33.63
CA ILE A 178 -5.75 11.36 34.24
C ILE A 178 -5.86 11.49 35.76
N ILE A 179 -5.01 12.28 36.41
CA ILE A 179 -5.08 12.57 37.85
C ILE A 179 -6.40 13.24 38.20
N TYR A 180 -6.83 14.26 37.45
CA TYR A 180 -8.09 14.96 37.74
C TYR A 180 -9.30 14.04 37.56
N VAL A 181 -9.32 13.22 36.50
CA VAL A 181 -10.40 12.24 36.26
C VAL A 181 -10.38 11.16 37.34
N GLY A 182 -9.22 10.59 37.66
CA GLY A 182 -9.08 9.56 38.68
C GLY A 182 -9.44 10.04 40.08
N ALA A 183 -8.95 11.23 40.47
CA ALA A 183 -9.31 11.88 41.72
C ALA A 183 -10.81 12.22 41.77
N GLY A 184 -11.38 12.68 40.65
CA GLY A 184 -12.82 12.92 40.50
C GLY A 184 -13.64 11.65 40.70
N SER A 185 -13.25 10.53 40.08
CA SER A 185 -13.92 9.23 40.23
C SER A 185 -13.82 8.68 41.65
N LEU A 186 -12.66 8.82 42.29
CA LEU A 186 -12.45 8.41 43.69
C LEU A 186 -13.27 9.28 44.66
N LEU A 187 -13.31 10.59 44.42
CA LEU A 187 -14.18 11.51 45.16
C LEU A 187 -15.64 11.15 44.95
N ALA A 188 -16.07 10.88 43.72
CA ALA A 188 -17.44 10.46 43.41
C ALA A 188 -17.81 9.15 44.12
N LEU A 189 -16.96 8.11 44.05
CA LEU A 189 -17.16 6.84 44.78
C LEU A 189 -17.22 7.05 46.29
N SER A 190 -16.34 7.89 46.84
CA SER A 190 -16.31 8.20 48.27
C SER A 190 -17.56 8.98 48.68
N ILE A 191 -17.97 9.96 47.88
CA ILE A 191 -19.19 10.75 48.07
C ILE A 191 -20.42 9.85 47.99
N ILE A 192 -20.53 8.98 46.97
CA ILE A 192 -21.61 8.00 46.84
C ILE A 192 -21.66 7.08 48.06
N THR A 193 -20.51 6.60 48.54
CA THR A 193 -20.44 5.76 49.75
C THR A 193 -20.90 6.52 50.99
N VAL A 194 -20.47 7.78 51.16
CA VAL A 194 -20.93 8.66 52.25
C VAL A 194 -22.44 8.87 52.17
N ILE A 195 -22.92 9.20 50.96
CA ILE A 195 -24.32 9.47 50.64
C ILE A 195 -25.19 8.26 50.97
N LEU A 196 -24.85 7.06 50.47
CA LEU A 196 -25.58 5.83 50.77
C LEU A 196 -25.59 5.53 52.28
N ALA A 197 -24.47 5.76 52.97
CA ALA A 197 -24.40 5.57 54.41
C ALA A 197 -25.21 6.61 55.22
N THR A 198 -25.39 7.83 54.70
CA THR A 198 -26.22 8.88 55.33
C THR A 198 -27.70 8.80 54.97
N ILE A 199 -28.04 8.42 53.75
CA ILE A 199 -29.40 8.43 53.22
C ILE A 199 -30.11 7.11 53.53
N ILE A 200 -29.41 5.97 53.47
CA ILE A 200 -30.04 4.66 53.63
C ILE A 200 -29.68 4.04 54.99
N ILE A 201 -28.39 3.84 55.28
CA ILE A 201 -27.97 3.05 56.46
C ILE A 201 -28.34 3.74 57.78
N ALA A 202 -28.14 5.05 57.89
CA ALA A 202 -28.39 5.78 59.14
C ALA A 202 -29.89 5.89 59.48
N PRO A 203 -30.80 6.26 58.56
CA PRO A 203 -32.24 6.26 58.83
C PRO A 203 -32.79 4.86 59.12
N VAL A 204 -32.40 3.83 58.37
CA VAL A 204 -32.84 2.44 58.63
C VAL A 204 -32.46 1.99 60.04
N ARG A 205 -31.24 2.26 60.49
CA ARG A 205 -30.81 1.89 61.84
C ARG A 205 -31.56 2.66 62.94
N ASP A 206 -31.87 3.93 62.69
CA ASP A 206 -32.66 4.73 63.63
C ASP A 206 -34.10 4.20 63.73
N LEU A 207 -34.71 3.85 62.59
CA LEU A 207 -36.02 3.22 62.52
C LEU A 207 -36.03 1.87 63.23
N MET A 208 -35.02 1.01 63.02
CA MET A 208 -34.89 -0.27 63.72
C MET A 208 -34.80 -0.08 65.24
N ARG A 209 -33.96 0.87 65.70
CA ARG A 209 -33.80 1.16 67.13
C ARG A 209 -35.12 1.63 67.77
N VAL A 210 -35.88 2.46 67.06
CA VAL A 210 -37.16 2.97 67.54
C VAL A 210 -38.24 1.88 67.50
N ALA A 211 -38.24 1.03 66.48
CA ALA A 211 -39.12 -0.12 66.40
C ALA A 211 -38.83 -1.16 67.51
N GLU A 212 -37.57 -1.40 67.86
CA GLU A 212 -37.17 -2.27 68.97
C GLU A 212 -37.56 -1.68 70.35
N ALA A 213 -37.41 -0.37 70.52
CA ALA A 213 -37.91 0.34 71.71
C ALA A 213 -39.44 0.25 71.82
N LEU A 214 -40.15 0.46 70.71
CA LEU A 214 -41.60 0.29 70.62
C LEU A 214 -42.01 -1.15 70.99
N GLY A 215 -41.30 -2.16 70.48
CA GLY A 215 -41.59 -3.58 70.74
C GLY A 215 -41.36 -4.00 72.19
N SER A 216 -40.38 -3.40 72.86
CA SER A 216 -40.14 -3.59 74.30
C SER A 216 -41.12 -2.78 75.19
N GLY A 217 -42.02 -1.98 74.58
CA GLY A 217 -43.01 -1.15 75.27
C GLY A 217 -42.50 0.22 75.71
N ASP A 218 -41.30 0.64 75.29
CA ASP A 218 -40.76 1.99 75.50
C ASP A 218 -41.25 2.94 74.40
N LEU A 219 -42.39 3.60 74.67
CA LEU A 219 -42.98 4.58 73.76
C LEU A 219 -42.28 5.95 73.80
N SER A 220 -41.21 6.15 74.59
CA SER A 220 -40.58 7.47 74.76
C SER A 220 -39.65 7.87 73.60
N LYS A 221 -39.29 6.92 72.73
CA LYS A 221 -38.34 7.12 71.63
C LYS A 221 -39.08 7.36 70.33
N LYS A 222 -38.68 8.38 69.57
CA LYS A 222 -39.21 8.69 68.24
C LYS A 222 -38.12 8.62 67.18
N ALA A 223 -38.48 8.21 65.98
CA ALA A 223 -37.62 8.16 64.81
C ALA A 223 -37.34 9.55 64.26
N ASN A 224 -36.11 9.77 63.81
CA ASN A 224 -35.68 11.04 63.23
C ASN A 224 -36.02 11.09 61.73
N VAL A 225 -37.16 11.71 61.41
CA VAL A 225 -37.63 11.84 60.03
C VAL A 225 -36.91 12.98 59.33
N LYS A 226 -35.89 12.64 58.54
CA LYS A 226 -35.15 13.62 57.73
C LYS A 226 -35.33 13.44 56.22
N SER A 227 -35.78 12.27 55.80
CA SER A 227 -35.97 11.95 54.38
C SER A 227 -37.42 12.18 53.96
N ALA A 228 -37.64 12.45 52.67
CA ALA A 228 -38.97 12.55 52.05
C ALA A 228 -39.34 11.30 51.24
N ASP A 229 -38.46 10.30 51.25
CA ASP A 229 -38.61 9.00 50.60
C ASP A 229 -39.42 8.01 51.46
N GLU A 230 -39.45 6.73 51.07
CA GLU A 230 -40.16 5.65 51.74
C GLU A 230 -39.68 5.44 53.19
N LEU A 231 -38.39 5.69 53.48
CA LEU A 231 -37.85 5.64 54.85
C LEU A 231 -38.36 6.81 55.70
N GLY A 232 -38.49 7.98 55.08
CA GLY A 232 -39.13 9.16 55.67
C GLY A 232 -40.61 8.96 55.99
N GLN A 233 -41.35 8.38 55.04
CA GLN A 233 -42.76 8.00 55.24
C GLN A 233 -42.90 6.95 56.33
N LEU A 234 -42.06 5.91 56.33
CA LEU A 234 -42.03 4.88 57.38
C LEU A 234 -41.73 5.48 58.76
N GLY A 235 -40.78 6.42 58.85
CA GLY A 235 -40.46 7.11 60.10
C GLY A 235 -41.57 8.03 60.61
N THR A 236 -42.22 8.78 59.72
CA THR A 236 -43.38 9.63 60.06
C THR A 236 -44.51 8.78 60.58
N THR A 237 -44.79 7.69 59.90
CA THR A 237 -45.86 6.76 60.26
C THR A 237 -45.55 6.07 61.58
N LEU A 238 -44.31 5.60 61.79
CA LEU A 238 -43.87 5.03 63.06
C LEU A 238 -44.03 6.00 64.22
N ASN A 239 -43.68 7.28 64.05
CA ASN A 239 -43.88 8.31 65.07
C ASN A 239 -45.36 8.58 65.37
N ASN A 240 -46.20 8.67 64.33
CA ASN A 240 -47.65 8.86 64.49
C ASN A 240 -48.29 7.65 65.19
N THR A 241 -47.80 6.44 64.92
CA THR A 241 -48.20 5.22 65.61
C THR A 241 -47.80 5.28 67.08
N ILE A 242 -46.58 5.69 67.41
CA ILE A 242 -46.13 5.88 68.80
C ILE A 242 -47.00 6.91 69.54
N ASP A 243 -47.34 8.03 68.90
CA ASP A 243 -48.21 9.06 69.48
C ASP A 243 -49.65 8.56 69.73
N ARG A 244 -50.21 7.79 68.79
CA ARG A 244 -51.52 7.15 68.97
C ARG A 244 -51.50 6.12 70.09
N LEU A 245 -50.42 5.35 70.21
CA LEU A 245 -50.28 4.31 71.23
C LEU A 245 -50.07 4.92 72.63
N GLN A 246 -49.34 6.03 72.77
CA GLN A 246 -49.23 6.76 74.05
C GLN A 246 -50.59 7.21 74.61
N GLY A 247 -51.59 7.43 73.74
CA GLY A 247 -52.95 7.81 74.14
C GLY A 247 -53.92 6.63 74.39
N LEU A 248 -53.60 5.42 73.92
CA LEU A 248 -54.50 4.25 73.93
C LEU A 248 -54.12 3.17 74.97
N VAL A 249 -52.90 3.17 75.50
CA VAL A 249 -52.43 2.16 76.47
C VAL A 249 -52.93 2.50 77.88
N GLN A 250 -54.22 2.25 78.15
CA GLN A 250 -54.80 2.32 79.50
C GLN A 250 -55.06 0.95 80.13
N THR A 251 -54.97 -0.16 79.37
CA THR A 251 -55.21 -1.53 79.88
C THR A 251 -54.01 -2.46 79.61
N GLU A 252 -53.74 -3.42 80.50
CA GLU A 252 -52.66 -4.41 80.33
C GLU A 252 -52.88 -5.31 79.10
N ALA A 253 -54.14 -5.63 78.77
CA ALA A 253 -54.48 -6.48 77.63
C ALA A 253 -54.15 -5.83 76.27
N ASP A 254 -54.33 -4.50 76.14
CA ASP A 254 -53.96 -3.78 74.92
C ASP A 254 -52.44 -3.67 74.75
N ARG A 255 -51.69 -3.61 75.86
CA ARG A 255 -50.22 -3.60 75.87
C ARG A 255 -49.64 -4.93 75.40
N ASP A 256 -50.19 -6.05 75.89
CA ASP A 256 -49.72 -7.39 75.50
C ASP A 256 -50.01 -7.69 74.03
N LYS A 257 -51.20 -7.33 73.55
CA LYS A 257 -51.58 -7.47 72.14
C LYS A 257 -50.70 -6.61 71.22
N MET A 258 -50.40 -5.38 71.63
CA MET A 258 -49.50 -4.48 70.91
C MET A 258 -48.06 -5.01 70.87
N GLN A 259 -47.54 -5.50 71.99
CA GLN A 259 -46.19 -6.09 72.02
C GLN A 259 -46.07 -7.28 71.06
N HIS A 260 -47.10 -8.13 70.98
CA HIS A 260 -47.13 -9.22 70.00
C HIS A 260 -47.12 -8.69 68.56
N GLN A 261 -47.99 -7.74 68.21
CA GLN A 261 -48.06 -7.21 66.84
C GLN A 261 -46.79 -6.46 66.41
N VAL A 262 -46.11 -5.73 67.33
CA VAL A 262 -44.82 -5.09 67.04
C VAL A 262 -43.72 -6.14 66.86
N MET A 263 -43.70 -7.20 67.68
CA MET A 263 -42.73 -8.29 67.54
C MET A 263 -42.90 -9.06 66.24
N ASP A 264 -44.15 -9.29 65.81
CA ASP A 264 -44.46 -9.90 64.52
C ASP A 264 -43.95 -9.02 63.36
N LEU A 265 -44.20 -7.70 63.42
CA LEU A 265 -43.69 -6.75 62.43
C LEU A 265 -42.15 -6.70 62.43
N LEU A 266 -41.50 -6.71 63.60
CA LEU A 266 -40.04 -6.76 63.72
C LEU A 266 -39.44 -8.06 63.16
N SER A 267 -40.13 -9.19 63.33
CA SER A 267 -39.74 -10.47 62.75
C SER A 267 -39.76 -10.43 61.22
N ILE A 268 -40.81 -9.84 60.63
CA ILE A 268 -40.95 -9.62 59.18
C ILE A 268 -39.86 -8.66 58.67
N VAL A 269 -39.62 -7.55 59.37
CA VAL A 269 -38.56 -6.59 59.05
C VAL A 269 -37.17 -7.23 59.13
N SER A 270 -36.94 -8.11 60.11
CA SER A 270 -35.69 -8.87 60.24
C SER A 270 -35.49 -9.80 59.04
N GLY A 271 -36.55 -10.50 58.61
CA GLY A 271 -36.52 -11.31 57.39
C GLY A 271 -36.13 -10.51 56.14
N ALA A 272 -36.71 -9.32 55.97
CA ALA A 272 -36.32 -8.41 54.89
C ALA A 272 -34.88 -7.92 55.00
N ALA A 273 -34.41 -7.61 56.21
CA ALA A 273 -33.03 -7.18 56.46
C ALA A 273 -32.01 -8.29 56.18
N GLU A 274 -32.40 -9.55 56.32
CA GLU A 274 -31.62 -10.74 55.93
C GLU A 274 -31.66 -11.02 54.41
N GLY A 275 -32.41 -10.23 53.65
CA GLY A 275 -32.51 -10.32 52.18
C GLY A 275 -33.76 -11.02 51.67
N ASP A 276 -34.72 -11.38 52.53
CA ASP A 276 -36.00 -11.93 52.10
C ASP A 276 -36.96 -10.82 51.66
N LEU A 277 -36.93 -10.43 50.39
CA LEU A 277 -37.82 -9.39 49.84
C LEU A 277 -39.21 -9.93 49.47
N THR A 278 -39.50 -11.19 49.80
CA THR A 278 -40.83 -11.79 49.58
C THR A 278 -41.78 -11.53 50.74
N VAL A 279 -41.25 -11.09 51.87
CA VAL A 279 -42.01 -10.86 53.09
C VAL A 279 -42.96 -9.67 52.92
N LYS A 280 -44.17 -9.82 53.44
CA LYS A 280 -45.19 -8.77 53.48
C LYS A 280 -45.70 -8.62 54.90
N ALA A 281 -45.73 -7.39 55.40
CA ALA A 281 -46.36 -7.09 56.67
C ALA A 281 -47.89 -7.03 56.49
N GLU A 282 -48.63 -7.67 57.39
CA GLU A 282 -50.10 -7.63 57.38
C GLU A 282 -50.59 -6.21 57.69
N VAL A 283 -51.47 -5.68 56.85
CA VAL A 283 -52.03 -4.33 57.02
C VAL A 283 -53.33 -4.43 57.82
N THR A 284 -53.25 -4.15 59.11
CA THR A 284 -54.38 -4.13 60.04
C THR A 284 -55.04 -2.75 60.10
N ALA A 285 -56.29 -2.66 60.58
CA ALA A 285 -56.99 -1.36 60.70
C ALA A 285 -56.53 -0.50 61.91
N ASP A 286 -55.56 -0.99 62.67
CA ASP A 286 -55.02 -0.35 63.87
C ASP A 286 -53.82 0.55 63.55
N ALA A 287 -53.24 1.16 64.60
CA ALA A 287 -52.15 2.11 64.42
C ALA A 287 -50.89 1.50 63.78
N LEU A 288 -50.69 0.18 63.84
CA LEU A 288 -49.54 -0.49 63.23
C LEU A 288 -49.73 -0.77 61.74
N GLY A 289 -50.96 -0.89 61.24
CA GLY A 289 -51.21 -1.17 59.83
C GLY A 289 -50.64 -0.13 58.87
N SER A 290 -50.61 1.14 59.27
CA SER A 290 -49.96 2.19 58.47
C SER A 290 -48.43 2.02 58.37
N VAL A 291 -47.78 1.48 59.42
CA VAL A 291 -46.33 1.17 59.41
C VAL A 291 -46.07 -0.03 58.52
N ALA A 292 -46.93 -1.05 58.58
CA ALA A 292 -46.90 -2.20 57.68
C ALA A 292 -47.04 -1.79 56.21
N ASP A 293 -47.94 -0.85 55.90
CA ASP A 293 -48.13 -0.33 54.54
C ASP A 293 -46.89 0.41 53.99
N ALA A 294 -46.30 1.31 54.78
CA ALA A 294 -45.07 2.00 54.41
C ALA A 294 -43.86 1.05 54.26
N PHE A 295 -43.79 0.01 55.10
CA PHE A 295 -42.78 -1.04 54.98
C PHE A 295 -42.95 -1.84 53.68
N ASN A 296 -44.18 -2.23 53.34
CA ASN A 296 -44.48 -2.94 52.09
C ASN A 296 -44.11 -2.10 50.87
N LEU A 297 -44.36 -0.78 50.88
CA LEU A 297 -43.95 0.13 49.81
C LEU A 297 -42.42 0.16 49.62
N MET A 298 -41.65 0.22 50.70
CA MET A 298 -40.20 0.16 50.68
C MET A 298 -39.70 -1.18 50.09
N ILE A 299 -40.27 -2.31 50.52
CA ILE A 299 -39.91 -3.65 50.01
C ILE A 299 -40.22 -3.77 48.52
N ASN A 300 -41.35 -3.23 48.04
CA ASN A 300 -41.67 -3.20 46.62
C ASN A 300 -40.62 -2.39 45.82
N GLY A 301 -40.19 -1.24 46.32
CA GLY A 301 -39.14 -0.42 45.70
C GLY A 301 -37.78 -1.13 45.64
N LEU A 302 -37.38 -1.80 46.73
CA LEU A 302 -36.15 -2.61 46.78
C LEU A 302 -36.22 -3.81 45.83
N THR A 303 -37.36 -4.50 45.80
CA THR A 303 -37.62 -5.62 44.87
C THR A 303 -37.49 -5.18 43.42
N ALA A 304 -38.03 -4.01 43.07
CA ALA A 304 -37.91 -3.45 41.72
C ALA A 304 -36.45 -3.13 41.35
N LEU A 305 -35.68 -2.52 42.26
CA LEU A 305 -34.26 -2.20 42.04
C LEU A 305 -33.39 -3.45 41.87
N VAL A 306 -33.58 -4.46 42.74
CA VAL A 306 -32.86 -5.74 42.68
C VAL A 306 -33.23 -6.50 41.40
N SER A 307 -34.50 -6.49 40.99
CA SER A 307 -34.94 -7.10 39.73
C SER A 307 -34.35 -6.39 38.50
N GLN A 308 -34.32 -5.05 38.50
CA GLN A 308 -33.70 -4.28 37.42
C GLN A 308 -32.19 -4.56 37.33
N ALA A 309 -31.49 -4.62 38.47
CA ALA A 309 -30.07 -4.95 38.51
C ALA A 309 -29.80 -6.37 38.00
N SER A 310 -30.67 -7.33 38.32
CA SER A 310 -30.61 -8.70 37.80
C SER A 310 -30.76 -8.74 36.27
N SER A 311 -31.74 -7.99 35.74
CA SER A 311 -31.96 -7.87 34.30
C SER A 311 -30.74 -7.30 33.58
N VAL A 312 -30.13 -6.22 34.12
CA VAL A 312 -28.92 -5.61 33.54
C VAL A 312 -27.73 -6.57 33.59
N ALA A 313 -27.56 -7.33 34.68
CA ALA A 313 -26.51 -8.34 34.75
C ALA A 313 -26.68 -9.42 33.68
N HIS A 314 -27.91 -9.89 33.46
CA HIS A 314 -28.20 -10.89 32.43
C HIS A 314 -27.99 -10.35 31.01
N GLU A 315 -28.36 -9.10 30.74
CA GLU A 315 -28.11 -8.40 29.48
C GLU A 315 -26.61 -8.24 29.20
N ILE A 316 -25.81 -7.90 30.22
CA ILE A 316 -24.34 -7.88 30.13
C ILE A 316 -23.83 -9.27 29.77
N GLN A 317 -24.35 -10.33 30.40
CA GLN A 317 -23.91 -11.69 30.13
C GLN A 317 -24.23 -12.15 28.69
N SER A 318 -25.43 -11.82 28.18
CA SER A 318 -25.77 -12.04 26.77
C SER A 318 -24.83 -11.27 25.84
N SER A 319 -24.61 -9.99 26.11
CA SER A 319 -23.74 -9.12 25.31
C SER A 319 -22.29 -9.63 25.26
N THR A 320 -21.79 -10.19 26.37
CA THR A 320 -20.46 -10.83 26.39
C THR A 320 -20.39 -12.06 25.49
N GLY A 321 -21.46 -12.84 25.38
CA GLY A 321 -21.54 -13.96 24.44
C GLY A 321 -21.47 -13.51 22.97
N ASP A 322 -22.20 -12.46 22.62
CA ASP A 322 -22.17 -11.89 21.26
C ASP A 322 -20.79 -11.31 20.92
N MET A 323 -20.15 -10.62 21.86
CA MET A 323 -18.78 -10.11 21.67
C MET A 323 -17.75 -11.24 21.50
N LEU A 324 -17.88 -12.37 22.20
CA LEU A 324 -17.01 -13.53 22.00
C LEU A 324 -17.15 -14.09 20.57
N GLN A 325 -18.39 -14.21 20.10
CA GLN A 325 -18.64 -14.70 18.73
C GLN A 325 -18.11 -13.71 17.67
N ALA A 326 -18.23 -12.40 17.89
CA ALA A 326 -17.65 -11.38 17.03
C ALA A 326 -16.11 -11.45 17.02
N SER A 327 -15.50 -11.65 18.18
CA SER A 327 -14.04 -11.79 18.33
C SER A 327 -13.52 -13.03 17.60
N GLU A 328 -14.21 -14.16 17.68
CA GLU A 328 -13.84 -15.37 16.96
C GLU A 328 -13.97 -15.23 15.43
N ARG A 329 -14.97 -14.49 14.95
CA ARG A 329 -15.06 -14.12 13.52
C ARG A 329 -13.89 -13.26 13.09
N MET A 330 -13.48 -12.30 13.92
CA MET A 330 -12.34 -11.43 13.65
C MET A 330 -11.02 -12.21 13.62
N ARG A 331 -10.83 -13.17 14.55
CA ARG A 331 -9.68 -14.08 14.57
C ARG A 331 -9.53 -14.85 13.26
N ARG A 332 -10.61 -15.52 12.82
CA ARG A 332 -10.62 -16.26 11.54
C ARG A 332 -10.39 -15.35 10.33
N GLY A 333 -10.94 -14.13 10.36
CA GLY A 333 -10.70 -13.13 9.33
C GLY A 333 -9.22 -12.73 9.22
N ALA A 334 -8.55 -12.52 10.36
CA ALA A 334 -7.12 -12.22 10.40
C ALA A 334 -6.24 -13.38 9.90
N GLU A 335 -6.62 -14.63 10.22
CA GLU A 335 -5.94 -15.83 9.69
C GLU A 335 -6.08 -15.91 8.15
N GLN A 336 -7.29 -15.71 7.62
CA GLN A 336 -7.52 -15.68 6.18
C GLN A 336 -6.73 -14.55 5.50
N GLN A 337 -6.70 -13.37 6.13
CA GLN A 337 -5.94 -12.22 5.64
C GLN A 337 -4.43 -12.55 5.57
N THR A 338 -3.90 -13.28 6.55
CA THR A 338 -2.50 -13.74 6.55
C THR A 338 -2.20 -14.62 5.32
N ALA A 339 -3.07 -15.57 5.01
CA ALA A 339 -2.91 -16.43 3.83
C ALA A 339 -2.97 -15.62 2.52
N GLN A 340 -3.89 -14.65 2.43
CA GLN A 340 -3.99 -13.78 1.25
C GLN A 340 -2.74 -12.90 1.06
N ILE A 341 -2.16 -12.39 2.14
CA ILE A 341 -0.91 -11.61 2.09
C ILE A 341 0.25 -12.48 1.57
N GLN A 342 0.35 -13.74 2.00
CA GLN A 342 1.36 -14.67 1.50
C GLN A 342 1.18 -14.96 0.01
N GLY A 343 -0.06 -15.21 -0.43
CA GLY A 343 -0.36 -15.41 -1.85
C GLY A 343 -0.04 -14.19 -2.71
N ALA A 344 -0.44 -12.99 -2.26
CA ALA A 344 -0.12 -11.74 -2.94
C ALA A 344 1.39 -11.48 -3.01
N SER A 345 2.11 -11.74 -1.92
CA SER A 345 3.58 -11.60 -1.89
C SER A 345 4.27 -12.57 -2.84
N GLY A 346 3.78 -13.81 -2.94
CA GLY A 346 4.26 -14.79 -3.92
C GLY A 346 4.03 -14.33 -5.36
N ALA A 347 2.85 -13.81 -5.68
CA ALA A 347 2.54 -13.28 -7.01
C ALA A 347 3.42 -12.09 -7.40
N VAL A 348 3.75 -11.21 -6.45
CA VAL A 348 4.65 -10.06 -6.69
C VAL A 348 6.10 -10.53 -6.90
N ASN A 349 6.55 -11.56 -6.20
CA ASN A 349 7.87 -12.16 -6.47
C ASN A 349 7.95 -12.78 -7.87
N GLU A 350 6.91 -13.51 -8.30
CA GLU A 350 6.85 -14.03 -9.68
C GLU A 350 6.83 -12.88 -10.70
N MET A 351 6.09 -11.81 -10.41
CA MET A 351 6.09 -10.60 -11.24
C MET A 351 7.50 -10.02 -11.39
N SER A 352 8.29 -9.96 -10.32
CA SER A 352 9.69 -9.52 -10.36
C SER A 352 10.53 -10.37 -11.33
N HIS A 353 10.40 -11.70 -11.28
CA HIS A 353 11.07 -12.59 -12.24
C HIS A 353 10.62 -12.35 -13.69
N THR A 354 9.33 -12.08 -13.92
CA THR A 354 8.84 -11.77 -15.27
C THR A 354 9.34 -10.42 -15.80
N ILE A 355 9.46 -9.41 -14.93
CA ILE A 355 10.00 -8.09 -15.28
C ILE A 355 11.49 -8.21 -15.65
N GLN A 356 12.25 -9.02 -14.92
CA GLN A 356 13.66 -9.28 -15.24
C GLN A 356 13.81 -9.92 -16.63
N ARG A 357 13.01 -10.95 -16.95
CA ARG A 357 12.98 -11.56 -18.29
C ARG A 357 12.55 -10.56 -19.37
N MET A 358 11.66 -9.64 -19.05
CA MET A 358 11.23 -8.59 -19.97
C MET A 358 12.39 -7.63 -20.30
N ALA A 359 13.20 -7.26 -19.31
CA ALA A 359 14.38 -6.44 -19.51
C ALA A 359 15.43 -7.14 -20.39
N GLU A 360 15.69 -8.44 -20.13
CA GLU A 360 16.59 -9.26 -20.95
C GLU A 360 16.10 -9.37 -22.41
N ASN A 361 14.79 -9.60 -22.61
CA ASN A 361 14.20 -9.67 -23.94
C ASN A 361 14.26 -8.32 -24.68
N ALA A 362 14.07 -7.20 -23.97
CA ALA A 362 14.20 -5.86 -24.53
C ALA A 362 15.66 -5.58 -24.95
N GLU A 363 16.64 -6.00 -24.17
CA GLU A 363 18.05 -5.89 -24.54
C GLU A 363 18.38 -6.72 -25.79
N ALA A 364 17.91 -7.97 -25.84
CA ALA A 364 18.05 -8.83 -27.01
C ALA A 364 17.38 -8.23 -28.27
N ALA A 365 16.19 -7.64 -28.13
CA ALA A 365 15.48 -6.96 -29.21
C ALA A 365 16.23 -5.70 -29.69
N THR A 366 16.87 -4.97 -28.79
CA THR A 366 17.73 -3.82 -29.12
C THR A 366 18.91 -4.27 -29.97
N GLN A 367 19.60 -5.34 -29.57
CA GLN A 367 20.72 -5.88 -30.33
C GLN A 367 20.29 -6.40 -31.72
N ALA A 368 19.15 -7.08 -31.80
CA ALA A 368 18.58 -7.54 -33.07
C ALA A 368 18.25 -6.36 -34.00
N SER A 369 17.66 -5.29 -33.45
CA SER A 369 17.36 -4.06 -34.18
C SER A 369 18.63 -3.39 -34.72
N LEU A 370 19.69 -3.30 -33.90
CA LEU A 370 20.99 -2.77 -34.36
C LEU A 370 21.57 -3.58 -35.54
N LYS A 371 21.52 -4.90 -35.47
CA LYS A 371 21.97 -5.78 -36.57
C LYS A 371 21.11 -5.59 -37.82
N ALA A 372 19.80 -5.46 -37.68
CA ALA A 372 18.87 -5.23 -38.79
C ALA A 372 19.15 -3.88 -39.47
N THR A 373 19.37 -2.81 -38.70
CA THR A 373 19.77 -1.49 -39.23
C THR A 373 21.08 -1.58 -40.01
N GLN A 374 22.10 -2.24 -39.46
CA GLN A 374 23.38 -2.42 -40.16
C GLN A 374 23.21 -3.19 -41.47
N ALA A 375 22.38 -4.24 -41.48
CA ALA A 375 22.08 -5.02 -42.68
C ALA A 375 21.33 -4.18 -43.73
N ALA A 376 20.35 -3.37 -43.32
CA ALA A 376 19.59 -2.48 -44.20
C ALA A 376 20.49 -1.40 -44.81
N VAL A 377 21.35 -0.75 -44.02
CA VAL A 377 22.32 0.25 -44.49
C VAL A 377 23.32 -0.37 -45.48
N LYS A 378 23.88 -1.54 -45.16
CA LYS A 378 24.79 -2.27 -46.06
C LYS A 378 24.10 -2.70 -47.37
N GLY A 379 22.85 -3.17 -47.27
CA GLY A 379 22.01 -3.48 -48.41
C GLY A 379 21.77 -2.26 -49.30
N GLY A 380 21.40 -1.13 -48.68
CA GLY A 380 21.15 0.14 -49.37
C GLY A 380 22.38 0.64 -50.11
N SER A 381 23.56 0.54 -49.48
CA SER A 381 24.84 0.86 -50.13
C SER A 381 25.13 -0.05 -51.33
N SER A 382 24.86 -1.35 -51.22
CA SER A 382 25.06 -2.31 -52.31
C SER A 382 24.15 -1.99 -53.50
N VAL A 383 22.88 -1.67 -53.24
CA VAL A 383 21.92 -1.25 -54.26
C VAL A 383 22.33 0.06 -54.93
N ALA A 384 22.82 1.04 -54.16
CA ALA A 384 23.32 2.30 -54.70
C ALA A 384 24.52 2.09 -55.66
N GLU A 385 25.42 1.17 -55.35
CA GLU A 385 26.50 0.79 -56.27
C GLU A 385 26.00 0.05 -57.51
N THR A 386 24.97 -0.80 -57.38
CA THR A 386 24.31 -1.43 -58.54
C THR A 386 23.70 -0.39 -59.47
N ILE A 387 23.02 0.65 -58.94
CA ILE A 387 22.46 1.75 -59.73
C ILE A 387 23.56 2.48 -60.50
N LYS A 388 24.69 2.82 -59.85
CA LYS A 388 25.86 3.40 -60.54
C LYS A 388 26.41 2.46 -61.62
N GLY A 389 26.43 1.16 -61.36
CA GLY A 389 26.80 0.13 -62.33
C GLY A 389 25.91 0.15 -63.57
N MET A 390 24.59 0.15 -63.38
CA MET A 390 23.62 0.23 -64.47
C MET A 390 23.77 1.52 -65.28
N GLN A 391 24.03 2.66 -64.64
CA GLN A 391 24.31 3.91 -65.34
C GLN A 391 25.56 3.83 -66.24
N ARG A 392 26.63 3.16 -65.77
CA ARG A 392 27.83 2.90 -66.60
C ARG A 392 27.51 1.98 -67.78
N ILE A 393 26.72 0.93 -67.56
CA ILE A 393 26.30 0.01 -68.63
C ILE A 393 25.45 0.76 -69.66
N ARG A 394 24.47 1.57 -69.23
CA ARG A 394 23.65 2.40 -70.11
C ARG A 394 24.50 3.29 -71.01
N ALA A 395 25.49 3.98 -70.42
CA ALA A 395 26.41 4.82 -71.18
C ALA A 395 27.25 4.02 -72.19
N ALA A 396 27.71 2.82 -71.83
CA ALA A 396 28.47 1.94 -72.72
C ALA A 396 27.62 1.40 -73.88
N VAL A 397 26.38 0.98 -73.61
CA VAL A 397 25.43 0.51 -74.63
C VAL A 397 25.08 1.64 -75.60
N GLN A 398 24.76 2.84 -75.11
CA GLN A 398 24.49 4.01 -75.95
C GLN A 398 25.69 4.40 -76.82
N THR A 399 26.91 4.37 -76.25
CA THR A 399 28.14 4.66 -77.00
C THR A 399 28.37 3.62 -78.09
N THR A 400 28.12 2.34 -77.78
CA THR A 400 28.26 1.23 -78.72
C THR A 400 27.24 1.33 -79.85
N GLY A 401 25.96 1.58 -79.54
CA GLY A 401 24.91 1.84 -80.52
C GLY A 401 25.26 3.00 -81.46
N LYS A 402 25.82 4.09 -80.93
CA LYS A 402 26.29 5.22 -81.76
C LYS A 402 27.42 4.83 -82.72
N LYS A 403 28.38 4.00 -82.28
CA LYS A 403 29.47 3.52 -83.13
C LYS A 403 28.97 2.57 -84.22
N ILE A 404 28.06 1.66 -83.90
CA ILE A 404 27.46 0.73 -84.86
C ILE A 404 26.63 1.48 -85.90
N LYS A 405 25.84 2.48 -85.47
CA LYS A 405 25.12 3.35 -86.40
C LYS A 405 26.07 4.05 -87.38
N GLY A 406 27.19 4.60 -86.88
CA GLY A 406 28.23 5.18 -87.72
C GLY A 406 28.92 4.17 -88.65
N LEU A 407 29.02 2.89 -88.26
CA LEU A 407 29.51 1.82 -89.14
C LEU A 407 28.50 1.52 -90.25
N GLY A 408 27.20 1.51 -89.94
CA GLY A 408 26.12 1.37 -90.92
C GLY A 408 26.13 2.50 -91.96
N GLU A 409 26.31 3.75 -91.52
CA GLU A 409 26.46 4.92 -92.41
C GLU A 409 27.67 4.78 -93.35
N ARG A 410 28.83 4.36 -92.83
CA ARG A 410 30.03 4.10 -93.66
C ARG A 410 29.83 2.94 -94.64
N SER A 411 29.10 1.89 -94.25
CA SER A 411 28.75 0.79 -95.15
C SER A 411 27.79 1.21 -96.27
N LEU A 412 26.94 2.21 -96.05
CA LEU A 412 26.13 2.82 -97.11
C LEU A 412 27.02 3.61 -98.10
N GLU A 413 27.97 4.40 -97.59
CA GLU A 413 28.96 5.10 -98.43
C GLU A 413 29.80 4.14 -99.29
N ILE A 414 30.29 3.05 -98.69
CA ILE A 414 31.04 2.01 -99.42
C ILE A 414 30.14 1.35 -100.48
N GLY A 415 28.87 1.08 -100.15
CA GLY A 415 27.90 0.54 -101.10
C GLY A 415 27.76 1.42 -102.35
N ALA A 416 27.64 2.74 -102.17
CA ALA A 416 27.57 3.70 -103.27
C ALA A 416 28.85 3.73 -104.12
N ILE A 417 30.04 3.64 -103.48
CA ILE A 417 31.32 3.58 -104.20
C ILE A 417 31.40 2.30 -105.05
N ILE A 418 31.00 1.15 -104.51
CA ILE A 418 31.04 -0.13 -105.22
C ILE A 418 30.09 -0.14 -106.43
N GLU A 419 28.94 0.54 -106.33
CA GLU A 419 28.01 0.73 -107.45
C GLU A 419 28.68 1.50 -108.60
N VAL A 420 29.36 2.62 -108.29
CA VAL A 420 30.14 3.39 -109.28
C VAL A 420 31.28 2.56 -109.88
N ILE A 421 32.00 1.76 -109.08
CA ILE A 421 33.07 0.89 -109.60
C ILE A 421 32.49 -0.18 -110.54
N ASN A 422 31.32 -0.74 -110.21
CA ASN A 422 30.63 -1.69 -111.07
C ASN A 422 30.19 -1.05 -112.40
N GLU A 423 29.73 0.19 -112.37
CA GLU A 423 29.44 0.98 -113.58
C GLU A 423 30.70 1.20 -114.42
N ILE A 424 31.82 1.61 -113.80
CA ILE A 424 33.11 1.79 -114.47
C ILE A 424 33.60 0.47 -115.09
N ALA A 425 33.50 -0.65 -114.36
CA ALA A 425 33.89 -1.97 -114.86
C ALA A 425 33.02 -2.38 -116.06
N THR A 426 31.71 -2.13 -116.00
CA THR A 426 30.79 -2.41 -117.11
C THR A 426 31.09 -1.52 -118.33
N GLN A 427 31.36 -0.23 -118.12
CA GLN A 427 31.73 0.71 -119.18
C GLN A 427 33.10 0.37 -119.79
N THR A 428 34.07 -0.03 -118.97
CA THR A 428 35.40 -0.47 -119.41
C THR A 428 35.30 -1.75 -120.23
N ASN A 429 34.42 -2.69 -119.83
CA ASN A 429 34.14 -3.90 -120.59
C ASN A 429 33.57 -3.58 -121.99
N LEU A 430 32.63 -2.64 -122.08
CA LEU A 430 32.07 -2.16 -123.35
C LEU A 430 33.10 -1.44 -124.22
N LEU A 431 33.93 -0.57 -123.63
CA LEU A 431 35.01 0.12 -124.33
C LEU A 431 36.06 -0.87 -124.87
N ALA A 432 36.43 -1.85 -124.07
CA ALA A 432 37.36 -2.90 -124.46
C ALA A 432 36.80 -3.79 -125.57
N LEU A 433 35.50 -4.11 -125.52
CA LEU A 433 34.81 -4.83 -126.61
C LEU A 433 34.83 -4.01 -127.91
N ASN A 434 34.51 -2.73 -127.85
CA ASN A 434 34.55 -1.84 -129.01
C ASN A 434 35.98 -1.73 -129.59
N ALA A 435 36.99 -1.63 -128.73
CA ALA A 435 38.40 -1.61 -129.13
C ALA A 435 38.84 -2.94 -129.77
N ALA A 436 38.39 -4.08 -129.24
CA ALA A 436 38.67 -5.40 -129.81
C ALA A 436 38.03 -5.58 -131.19
N ILE A 437 36.79 -5.09 -131.38
CA ILE A 437 36.10 -5.09 -132.68
C ILE A 437 36.86 -4.22 -133.69
N GLU A 438 37.25 -3.00 -133.33
CA GLU A 438 37.93 -2.09 -134.25
C GLU A 438 39.37 -2.58 -134.56
N ALA A 439 40.04 -3.21 -133.60
CA ALA A 439 41.33 -3.87 -133.81
C ALA A 439 41.22 -5.10 -134.74
N ALA A 440 40.14 -5.89 -134.64
CA ALA A 440 39.85 -6.96 -135.59
C ALA A 440 39.56 -6.42 -137.00
N ARG A 441 38.92 -5.24 -137.09
CA ARG A 441 38.61 -4.55 -138.34
C ARG A 441 39.85 -3.99 -139.06
N ALA A 442 40.89 -3.61 -138.31
CA ALA A 442 42.18 -3.14 -138.84
C ALA A 442 43.10 -4.26 -139.38
N GLY A 443 42.68 -5.54 -139.31
CA GLY A 443 43.41 -6.67 -139.91
C GLY A 443 44.78 -6.93 -139.26
N GLU A 444 45.81 -7.19 -140.08
CA GLU A 444 47.17 -7.51 -139.60
C GLU A 444 47.82 -6.40 -138.75
N GLN A 445 47.46 -5.13 -138.98
CA GLN A 445 48.00 -3.99 -138.22
C GLN A 445 47.36 -3.83 -136.83
N GLY A 446 46.20 -4.45 -136.59
CA GLY A 446 45.44 -4.37 -135.34
C GLY A 446 45.68 -5.51 -134.35
N LYS A 447 46.43 -6.57 -134.74
CA LYS A 447 46.62 -7.79 -133.91
C LYS A 447 47.15 -7.50 -132.51
N GLY A 448 48.13 -6.61 -132.36
CA GLY A 448 48.68 -6.23 -131.05
C GLY A 448 47.66 -5.51 -130.17
N PHE A 449 46.85 -4.62 -130.76
CA PHE A 449 45.77 -3.90 -130.05
C PHE A 449 44.61 -4.82 -129.68
N ALA A 450 44.26 -5.79 -130.53
CA ALA A 450 43.18 -6.75 -130.26
C ALA A 450 43.47 -7.61 -129.03
N VAL A 451 44.72 -8.04 -128.84
CA VAL A 451 45.14 -8.82 -127.67
C VAL A 451 45.03 -7.99 -126.39
N VAL A 452 45.48 -6.72 -126.42
CA VAL A 452 45.37 -5.81 -125.27
C VAL A 452 43.90 -5.52 -124.94
N ALA A 453 43.06 -5.29 -125.95
CA ALA A 453 41.64 -5.03 -125.76
C ALA A 453 40.90 -6.23 -125.15
N ASP A 454 41.20 -7.47 -125.58
CA ASP A 454 40.57 -8.66 -124.97
C ASP A 454 41.08 -8.92 -123.53
N GLU A 455 42.33 -8.55 -123.21
CA GLU A 455 42.86 -8.62 -121.84
C GLU A 455 42.20 -7.57 -120.92
N VAL A 456 42.00 -6.34 -121.40
CA VAL A 456 41.25 -5.29 -120.68
C VAL A 456 39.79 -5.72 -120.47
N ARG A 457 39.17 -6.36 -121.47
CA ARG A 457 37.80 -6.89 -121.38
C ARG A 457 37.70 -7.96 -120.28
N LYS A 458 38.60 -8.94 -120.27
CA LYS A 458 38.65 -9.97 -119.20
C LYS A 458 38.91 -9.36 -117.82
N LEU A 459 39.77 -8.35 -117.73
CA LEU A 459 40.02 -7.64 -116.47
C LEU A 459 38.77 -6.90 -115.98
N ALA A 460 38.04 -6.24 -116.89
CA ALA A 460 36.80 -5.56 -116.60
C ALA A 460 35.68 -6.53 -116.17
N GLU A 461 35.56 -7.69 -116.81
CA GLU A 461 34.64 -8.76 -116.37
C GLU A 461 35.01 -9.32 -114.98
N ARG A 462 36.30 -9.48 -114.69
CA ARG A 462 36.78 -9.89 -113.35
C ARG A 462 36.48 -8.81 -112.31
N ALA A 463 36.69 -7.54 -112.64
CA ALA A 463 36.37 -6.41 -111.78
C ALA A 463 34.86 -6.35 -111.47
N ALA A 464 34.00 -6.51 -112.48
CA ALA A 464 32.54 -6.52 -112.32
C ALA A 464 32.03 -7.70 -111.46
N ARG A 465 32.64 -8.88 -111.58
CA ARG A 465 32.32 -10.01 -110.69
C ARG A 465 32.77 -9.72 -109.25
N ALA A 466 33.99 -9.22 -109.06
CA ALA A 466 34.51 -8.90 -107.74
C ALA A 466 33.69 -7.79 -107.06
N THR A 467 33.26 -6.75 -107.78
CA THR A 467 32.37 -5.72 -107.22
C THR A 467 31.03 -6.29 -106.80
N LYS A 468 30.45 -7.21 -107.57
CA LYS A 468 29.19 -7.88 -107.22
C LYS A 468 29.31 -8.71 -105.93
N ASP A 469 30.42 -9.42 -105.75
CA ASP A 469 30.70 -10.17 -104.53
C ASP A 469 30.84 -9.20 -103.33
N ILE A 470 31.54 -8.08 -103.51
CA ILE A 470 31.65 -7.02 -102.48
C ILE A 470 30.28 -6.41 -102.18
N THR A 471 29.43 -6.14 -103.17
CA THR A 471 28.05 -5.65 -102.94
C THR A 471 27.26 -6.61 -102.04
N SER A 472 27.39 -7.93 -102.25
CA SER A 472 26.73 -8.92 -101.41
C SER A 472 27.25 -8.87 -99.96
N LEU A 473 28.57 -8.74 -99.76
CA LEU A 473 29.17 -8.61 -98.43
C LEU A 473 28.72 -7.32 -97.73
N ILE A 474 28.70 -6.19 -98.44
CA ILE A 474 28.26 -4.90 -97.89
C ILE A 474 26.77 -4.94 -97.50
N LYS A 475 25.91 -5.58 -98.31
CA LYS A 475 24.51 -5.82 -97.91
C LYS A 475 24.41 -6.66 -96.64
N GLY A 476 25.24 -7.71 -96.50
CA GLY A 476 25.32 -8.50 -95.26
C GLY A 476 25.67 -7.62 -94.05
N ILE A 477 26.72 -6.81 -94.16
CA ILE A 477 27.15 -5.88 -93.09
C ILE A 477 26.05 -4.86 -92.76
N GLN A 478 25.31 -4.34 -93.75
CA GLN A 478 24.19 -3.41 -93.53
C GLN A 478 23.07 -4.06 -92.72
N VAL A 479 22.72 -5.32 -93.01
CA VAL A 479 21.71 -6.06 -92.24
C VAL A 479 22.20 -6.30 -90.82
N GLU A 480 23.41 -6.84 -90.64
CA GLU A 480 23.99 -7.12 -89.31
C GLU A 480 24.13 -5.85 -88.45
N THR A 481 24.53 -4.73 -89.05
CA THR A 481 24.63 -3.44 -88.32
C THR A 481 23.27 -2.90 -87.92
N SER A 482 22.25 -3.04 -88.79
CA SER A 482 20.87 -2.65 -88.44
C SER A 482 20.32 -3.50 -87.30
N GLU A 483 20.51 -4.83 -87.34
CA GLU A 483 20.09 -5.73 -86.26
C GLU A 483 20.80 -5.39 -84.95
N ALA A 484 22.11 -5.13 -85.01
CA ALA A 484 22.87 -4.77 -83.83
C ALA A 484 22.43 -3.42 -83.22
N VAL A 485 21.96 -2.45 -84.01
CA VAL A 485 21.35 -1.21 -83.47
C VAL A 485 20.06 -1.53 -82.71
N THR A 486 19.17 -2.35 -83.27
CA THR A 486 17.92 -2.76 -82.61
C THR A 486 18.19 -3.43 -81.27
N VAL A 487 19.17 -4.34 -81.20
CA VAL A 487 19.57 -5.02 -79.95
C VAL A 487 20.14 -4.02 -78.92
N MET A 488 20.85 -2.97 -79.37
CA MET A 488 21.37 -1.93 -78.47
C MET A 488 20.25 -1.02 -77.92
N GLU A 489 19.21 -0.75 -78.71
CA GLU A 489 18.03 -0.01 -78.26
C GLU A 489 17.25 -0.82 -77.21
N GLU A 490 17.02 -2.11 -77.47
CA GLU A 490 16.40 -3.02 -76.50
C GLU A 490 17.24 -3.15 -75.23
N GLY A 491 18.57 -3.31 -75.35
CA GLY A 491 19.49 -3.33 -74.22
C GLY A 491 19.48 -2.03 -73.41
N THR A 492 19.27 -0.88 -74.04
CA THR A 492 19.13 0.40 -73.32
C THR A 492 17.87 0.41 -72.47
N ARG A 493 16.76 -0.13 -72.99
CA ARG A 493 15.49 -0.22 -72.27
C ARG A 493 15.56 -1.19 -71.09
N GLU A 494 16.17 -2.36 -71.27
CA GLU A 494 16.41 -3.34 -70.20
C GLU A 494 17.23 -2.74 -69.04
N VAL A 495 18.26 -1.95 -69.35
CA VAL A 495 19.06 -1.28 -68.32
C VAL A 495 18.26 -0.19 -67.59
N GLU A 496 17.37 0.53 -68.27
CA GLU A 496 16.45 1.48 -67.63
C GLU A 496 15.47 0.77 -66.68
N GLU A 497 14.85 -0.33 -67.11
CA GLU A 497 13.97 -1.14 -66.28
C GLU A 497 14.72 -1.72 -65.07
N GLY A 498 15.92 -2.26 -65.26
CA GLY A 498 16.78 -2.74 -64.18
C GLY A 498 17.21 -1.65 -63.18
N THR A 499 17.48 -0.44 -63.67
CA THR A 499 17.78 0.73 -62.81
C THR A 499 16.58 1.09 -61.94
N LYS A 500 15.37 1.09 -62.52
CA LYS A 500 14.12 1.38 -61.81
C LYS A 500 13.82 0.36 -60.71
N LEU A 501 14.00 -0.93 -61.00
CA LEU A 501 13.83 -2.01 -60.00
C LEU A 501 14.85 -1.90 -58.86
N ALA A 502 16.11 -1.58 -59.17
CA ALA A 502 17.13 -1.36 -58.16
C ALA A 502 16.78 -0.15 -57.28
N ASP A 503 16.31 0.96 -57.85
CA ASP A 503 15.89 2.13 -57.07
C ASP A 503 14.72 1.82 -56.12
N GLN A 504 13.73 1.04 -56.58
CA GLN A 504 12.62 0.56 -55.74
C GLN A 504 13.11 -0.31 -54.58
N ALA A 505 14.06 -1.24 -54.82
CA ALA A 505 14.67 -2.02 -53.75
C ALA A 505 15.43 -1.15 -52.75
N GLY A 506 16.10 -0.09 -53.23
CA GLY A 506 16.77 0.88 -52.39
C GLY A 506 15.80 1.69 -51.52
N ALA A 507 14.62 2.04 -52.04
CA ALA A 507 13.57 2.69 -51.27
C ALA A 507 13.02 1.78 -50.16
N ALA A 508 12.75 0.51 -50.45
CA ALA A 508 12.29 -0.45 -49.46
C ALA A 508 13.31 -0.66 -48.31
N LEU A 509 14.61 -0.65 -48.61
CA LEU A 509 15.65 -0.75 -47.58
C LEU A 509 15.71 0.48 -46.66
N ARG A 510 15.45 1.68 -47.19
CA ARG A 510 15.33 2.91 -46.38
C ARG A 510 14.09 2.88 -45.49
N GLU A 511 12.99 2.32 -45.98
CA GLU A 511 11.77 2.13 -45.18
C GLU A 511 12.02 1.13 -44.04
N ILE A 512 12.72 0.02 -44.28
CA ILE A 512 13.14 -0.92 -43.25
C ILE A 512 14.02 -0.23 -42.19
N GLU A 513 14.98 0.60 -42.60
CA GLU A 513 15.82 1.37 -41.66
C GLU A 513 14.95 2.25 -40.72
N GLN A 514 13.95 2.94 -41.26
CA GLN A 514 13.05 3.78 -40.47
C GLN A 514 12.19 2.97 -39.51
N ILE A 515 11.63 1.84 -39.96
CA ILE A 515 10.83 0.94 -39.12
C ILE A 515 11.67 0.39 -37.97
N VAL A 516 12.88 -0.09 -38.25
CA VAL A 516 13.78 -0.62 -37.21
C VAL A 516 14.17 0.45 -36.19
N LYS A 517 14.38 1.70 -36.63
CA LYS A 517 14.63 2.82 -35.73
C LYS A 517 13.44 3.09 -34.80
N GLN A 518 12.21 3.03 -35.33
CA GLN A 518 11.00 3.14 -34.52
C GLN A 518 10.88 1.99 -33.52
N THR A 519 11.15 0.74 -33.94
CA THR A 519 11.17 -0.43 -33.06
C THR A 519 12.17 -0.26 -31.92
N SER A 520 13.36 0.26 -32.19
CA SER A 520 14.36 0.55 -31.15
C SER A 520 13.86 1.57 -30.12
N GLY A 521 13.06 2.56 -30.55
CA GLY A 521 12.39 3.50 -29.65
C GLY A 521 11.39 2.81 -28.73
N LEU A 522 10.50 1.99 -29.29
CA LEU A 522 9.51 1.22 -28.53
C LEU A 522 10.16 0.27 -27.52
N VAL A 523 11.27 -0.38 -27.88
CA VAL A 523 12.02 -1.24 -26.97
C VAL A 523 12.59 -0.45 -25.80
N THR A 524 13.06 0.77 -26.03
CA THR A 524 13.53 1.67 -24.96
C THR A 524 12.40 2.02 -23.99
N ASP A 525 11.20 2.30 -24.51
CA ASP A 525 10.02 2.57 -23.69
C ASP A 525 9.60 1.35 -22.84
N ILE A 526 9.72 0.14 -23.40
CA ILE A 526 9.51 -1.12 -22.66
C ILE A 526 10.51 -1.25 -21.52
N THR A 527 11.80 -1.02 -21.76
CA THR A 527 12.83 -1.07 -20.71
C THR A 527 12.55 -0.07 -19.58
N ASN A 528 12.17 1.16 -19.93
CA ASN A 528 11.80 2.18 -18.94
C ASN A 528 10.56 1.77 -18.14
N SER A 529 9.55 1.20 -18.80
CA SER A 529 8.32 0.72 -18.15
C SER A 529 8.59 -0.46 -17.22
N ALA A 530 9.44 -1.39 -17.64
CA ALA A 530 9.91 -2.51 -16.81
C ALA A 530 10.63 -2.01 -15.54
N ALA A 531 11.52 -1.03 -15.69
CA ALA A 531 12.21 -0.42 -14.54
C ALA A 531 11.23 0.28 -13.56
N ASN A 532 10.20 0.95 -14.07
CA ASN A 532 9.14 1.52 -13.23
C ASN A 532 8.30 0.43 -12.54
N GLN A 533 8.02 -0.69 -13.23
CA GLN A 533 7.31 -1.83 -12.65
C GLN A 533 8.07 -2.45 -11.47
N VAL A 534 9.41 -2.50 -11.50
CA VAL A 534 10.22 -2.93 -10.35
C VAL A 534 9.92 -2.07 -9.12
N LYS A 535 9.95 -0.75 -9.27
CA LYS A 535 9.66 0.21 -8.18
C LYS A 535 8.25 0.04 -7.62
N VAL A 536 7.27 -0.18 -8.49
CA VAL A 536 5.88 -0.41 -8.07
C VAL A 536 5.77 -1.72 -7.29
N SER A 537 6.41 -2.80 -7.76
CA SER A 537 6.44 -4.08 -7.06
C SER A 537 7.07 -3.97 -5.67
N GLU A 538 8.17 -3.23 -5.52
CA GLU A 538 8.78 -2.95 -4.20
C GLU A 538 7.80 -2.23 -3.25
N SER A 539 7.06 -1.24 -3.76
CA SER A 539 6.03 -0.54 -2.99
C SER A 539 4.89 -1.47 -2.57
N VAL A 540 4.49 -2.43 -3.43
CA VAL A 540 3.47 -3.42 -3.09
C VAL A 540 3.99 -4.37 -2.01
N VAL A 541 5.23 -4.85 -2.10
CA VAL A 541 5.85 -5.68 -1.04
C VAL A 541 5.88 -4.94 0.30
N SER A 542 6.30 -3.67 0.31
CA SER A 542 6.29 -2.84 1.51
C SER A 542 4.88 -2.69 2.12
N SER A 543 3.88 -2.51 1.25
CA SER A 543 2.47 -2.46 1.67
C SER A 543 2.02 -3.80 2.25
N MET A 544 2.38 -4.93 1.66
CA MET A 544 2.06 -6.27 2.17
C MET A 544 2.71 -6.52 3.54
N ASN A 545 3.94 -6.06 3.76
CA ASN A 545 4.59 -6.12 5.07
C ASN A 545 3.83 -5.27 6.12
N SER A 546 3.38 -4.08 5.74
CA SER A 546 2.60 -3.20 6.61
C SER A 546 1.24 -3.82 6.97
N ILE A 547 0.55 -4.41 5.98
CA ILE A 547 -0.70 -5.13 6.22
C ILE A 547 -0.44 -6.36 7.10
N SER A 548 0.64 -7.11 6.88
CA SER A 548 1.02 -8.25 7.72
C SER A 548 1.19 -7.83 9.18
N LYS A 549 1.88 -6.71 9.42
CA LYS A 549 2.06 -6.15 10.76
C LYS A 549 0.73 -5.75 11.39
N LEU A 550 -0.15 -5.09 10.63
CA LEU A 550 -1.48 -4.72 11.09
C LEU A 550 -2.34 -5.96 11.42
N THR A 551 -2.24 -7.02 10.62
CA THR A 551 -2.93 -8.29 10.88
C THR A 551 -2.43 -8.93 12.18
N GLN A 552 -1.13 -8.91 12.44
CA GLN A 552 -0.57 -9.39 13.73
C GLN A 552 -1.08 -8.57 14.92
N ASP A 553 -1.13 -7.24 14.79
CA ASP A 553 -1.63 -6.36 15.83
C ASP A 553 -3.14 -6.56 16.05
N THR A 554 -3.90 -6.85 14.98
CA THR A 554 -5.31 -7.21 15.03
C THR A 554 -5.52 -8.53 15.79
N THR A 555 -4.74 -9.57 15.48
CA THR A 555 -4.80 -10.86 16.20
C THR A 555 -4.53 -10.68 17.69
N LYS A 556 -3.53 -9.86 18.04
CA LYS A 556 -3.24 -9.52 19.43
C LYS A 556 -4.40 -8.76 20.09
N GLY A 557 -4.95 -7.74 19.42
CA GLY A 557 -6.08 -6.97 19.93
C GLY A 557 -7.34 -7.83 20.15
N VAL A 558 -7.59 -8.81 19.27
CA VAL A 558 -8.65 -9.81 19.46
C VAL A 558 -8.40 -10.64 20.73
N GLN A 559 -7.17 -11.07 20.98
CA GLN A 559 -6.82 -11.84 22.17
C GLN A 559 -7.04 -11.02 23.46
N ASP A 560 -6.61 -9.75 23.48
CA ASP A 560 -6.83 -8.84 24.61
C ASP A 560 -8.34 -8.57 24.84
N THR A 561 -9.11 -8.50 23.75
CA THR A 561 -10.57 -8.32 23.80
C THR A 561 -11.25 -9.55 24.41
N VAL A 562 -10.85 -10.76 24.01
CA VAL A 562 -11.36 -12.02 24.58
C VAL A 562 -11.08 -12.09 26.07
N GLU A 563 -9.88 -11.70 26.52
CA GLU A 563 -9.55 -11.65 27.96
C GLU A 563 -10.46 -10.67 28.70
N THR A 564 -10.68 -9.48 28.14
CA THR A 564 -11.53 -8.44 28.73
C THR A 564 -12.98 -8.89 28.83
N ILE A 565 -13.49 -9.57 27.80
CA ILE A 565 -14.84 -10.16 27.81
C ILE A 565 -14.95 -11.22 28.91
N GLY A 566 -13.92 -12.05 29.08
CA GLY A 566 -13.86 -13.03 30.18
C GLY A 566 -13.97 -12.38 31.56
N ARG A 567 -13.28 -11.25 31.78
CA ARG A 567 -13.40 -10.47 33.03
C ARG A 567 -14.79 -9.85 33.22
N LEU A 568 -15.42 -9.35 32.15
CA LEU A 568 -16.79 -8.82 32.21
C LEU A 568 -17.81 -9.92 32.53
N ALA A 569 -17.64 -11.11 31.95
CA ALA A 569 -18.47 -12.27 32.26
C ALA A 569 -18.33 -12.69 33.74
N ASP A 570 -17.11 -12.68 34.28
CA ASP A 570 -16.88 -12.95 35.72
C ASP A 570 -17.52 -11.87 36.61
N LEU A 571 -17.37 -10.59 36.28
CA LEU A 571 -17.98 -9.49 37.02
C LEU A 571 -19.51 -9.56 36.99
N SER A 572 -20.11 -9.87 35.84
CA SER A 572 -21.55 -10.07 35.71
C SER A 572 -22.01 -11.25 36.55
N LYS A 573 -21.30 -12.40 36.50
CA LYS A 573 -21.60 -13.56 37.35
C LYS A 573 -21.55 -13.20 38.83
N ARG A 574 -20.52 -12.49 39.29
CA ARG A 574 -20.39 -12.05 40.69
C ARG A 574 -21.49 -11.08 41.11
N LEU A 575 -21.95 -10.22 40.20
CA LEU A 575 -23.10 -9.34 40.42
C LEU A 575 -24.39 -10.16 40.55
N THR A 576 -24.63 -11.11 39.65
CA THR A 576 -25.76 -12.05 39.72
C THR A 576 -25.74 -12.87 41.00
N ASP A 577 -24.59 -13.39 41.43
CA ASP A 577 -24.42 -14.13 42.69
C ASP A 577 -24.69 -13.23 43.92
N ALA A 578 -24.28 -11.96 43.86
CA ALA A 578 -24.54 -10.99 44.94
C ALA A 578 -26.03 -10.62 45.03
N ILE A 579 -26.70 -10.47 43.88
CA ILE A 579 -28.14 -10.21 43.76
C ILE A 579 -28.96 -11.44 44.17
N GLY A 580 -28.51 -12.65 43.83
CA GLY A 580 -29.17 -13.92 44.17
C GLY A 580 -29.26 -14.22 45.66
N ARG A 581 -28.56 -13.44 46.51
CA ARG A 581 -28.75 -13.46 47.98
C ARG A 581 -30.09 -12.87 48.41
N PHE A 582 -30.70 -12.02 47.59
CA PHE A 582 -32.03 -11.47 47.84
C PHE A 582 -33.09 -12.41 47.28
N LYS A 583 -34.03 -12.85 48.13
CA LYS A 583 -35.16 -13.66 47.68
C LYS A 583 -36.21 -12.73 47.07
N LEU A 584 -36.44 -12.87 45.77
CA LEU A 584 -37.52 -12.21 45.06
C LEU A 584 -38.71 -13.18 45.00
N GLY A 585 -39.91 -12.70 45.30
CA GLY A 585 -41.11 -13.55 45.32
C GLY A 585 -41.30 -14.18 43.95
N LYS A 586 -41.65 -15.47 43.89
CA LYS A 586 -42.04 -16.11 42.63
C LYS A 586 -43.39 -15.54 42.17
N GLU A 587 -43.37 -14.38 41.54
CA GLU A 587 -44.48 -13.90 40.72
C GLU A 587 -43.97 -13.81 39.28
N GLN A 588 -44.21 -14.90 38.55
CA GLN A 588 -44.02 -15.10 37.11
C GLN A 588 -42.60 -14.87 36.58
N ALA A 589 -41.68 -15.75 36.98
CA ALA A 589 -40.72 -16.25 36.00
C ALA A 589 -41.49 -17.07 34.96
N ALA A 590 -41.78 -16.47 33.81
CA ALA A 590 -41.97 -17.24 32.57
C ALA A 590 -40.74 -18.16 32.40
N PRO A 591 -40.91 -19.38 31.86
CA PRO A 591 -39.87 -20.40 31.96
C PRO A 591 -38.58 -19.88 31.34
N ALA A 592 -37.56 -19.68 32.18
CA ALA A 592 -36.19 -19.74 31.72
C ALA A 592 -36.07 -21.12 31.09
N GLY A 593 -35.93 -21.16 29.77
CA GLY A 593 -35.68 -22.40 29.06
C GLY A 593 -34.53 -23.10 29.76
N GLU A 594 -34.77 -24.35 30.15
CA GLU A 594 -33.72 -25.31 30.44
C GLU A 594 -32.91 -25.50 29.15
N GLY A 595 -32.06 -24.53 28.84
CA GLY A 595 -30.87 -24.76 28.05
C GLY A 595 -29.86 -25.33 29.03
N GLU A 596 -29.78 -26.66 29.10
CA GLU A 596 -28.60 -27.32 29.61
C GLU A 596 -27.36 -26.58 29.06
N LEU A 597 -26.58 -25.98 29.96
CA LEU A 597 -25.21 -25.61 29.65
C LEU A 597 -24.55 -26.86 29.08
N PRO A 598 -23.90 -26.82 27.89
CA PRO A 598 -23.05 -27.92 27.52
C PRO A 598 -21.97 -28.00 28.59
N VAL A 599 -22.00 -29.10 29.34
CA VAL A 599 -20.89 -29.54 30.18
C VAL A 599 -19.70 -29.63 29.23
N LEU A 600 -18.70 -28.77 29.44
CA LEU A 600 -17.41 -28.89 28.75
C LEU A 600 -16.66 -30.08 29.37
N GLU A 601 -17.13 -31.29 29.04
CA GLU A 601 -16.40 -32.53 29.22
C GLU A 601 -15.90 -32.98 27.84
N GLY A 602 -14.59 -32.96 27.66
CA GLY A 602 -13.92 -33.75 26.63
C GLY A 602 -13.43 -32.99 25.41
N SER A 603 -12.09 -33.02 25.28
CA SER A 603 -11.34 -33.11 24.02
C SER A 603 -11.11 -31.80 23.26
N TYR A 604 -9.96 -31.20 23.51
CA TYR A 604 -9.23 -30.46 22.48
C TYR A 604 -9.23 -31.28 21.18
N PRO A 605 -9.59 -30.72 20.01
CA PRO A 605 -9.27 -31.37 18.76
C PRO A 605 -7.75 -31.47 18.69
N GLN A 606 -7.23 -32.70 18.61
CA GLN A 606 -5.86 -32.91 18.19
C GLN A 606 -5.67 -32.23 16.84
N LEU A 607 -4.52 -31.55 16.70
CA LEU A 607 -3.96 -31.11 15.43
C LEU A 607 -4.12 -32.25 14.41
N ALA A 608 -5.05 -32.08 13.47
CA ALA A 608 -5.05 -32.87 12.26
C ALA A 608 -3.90 -32.33 11.40
N GLU A 609 -2.75 -32.95 11.57
CA GLU A 609 -1.77 -33.13 10.50
C GLU A 609 -2.52 -33.76 9.31
N ASP A 610 -2.94 -32.94 8.36
CA ASP A 610 -3.04 -33.35 6.97
C ASP A 610 -2.95 -32.11 6.10
N VAL A 611 -1.71 -31.71 5.82
CA VAL A 611 -1.36 -30.92 4.65
C VAL A 611 -1.57 -31.85 3.46
N THR A 612 -2.82 -32.02 3.02
CA THR A 612 -3.06 -32.53 1.68
C THR A 612 -2.76 -31.39 0.72
N THR A 613 -1.58 -31.47 0.11
CA THR A 613 -1.28 -30.88 -1.19
C THR A 613 -2.37 -31.33 -2.16
N SER A 614 -3.40 -30.51 -2.35
CA SER A 614 -4.29 -30.63 -3.51
C SER A 614 -3.63 -29.86 -4.65
N ASP A 615 -2.83 -30.60 -5.43
CA ASP A 615 -2.65 -30.34 -6.85
C ASP A 615 -4.05 -30.28 -7.50
N GLU A 616 -4.59 -29.08 -7.70
CA GLU A 616 -5.70 -28.88 -8.63
C GLU A 616 -5.46 -27.62 -9.46
N GLU A 617 -4.96 -27.90 -10.67
CA GLU A 617 -4.95 -27.11 -11.91
C GLU A 617 -5.49 -25.67 -11.84
N ILE A 618 -4.59 -24.70 -11.74
CA ILE A 618 -4.84 -23.36 -12.29
C ILE A 618 -4.69 -23.46 -13.81
N LYS A 619 -5.80 -23.74 -14.50
CA LYS A 619 -5.94 -23.49 -15.94
C LYS A 619 -5.91 -21.98 -16.19
N LEU A 620 -4.72 -21.48 -16.51
CA LEU A 620 -4.54 -20.19 -17.17
C LEU A 620 -5.20 -20.27 -18.55
N GLY A 621 -6.36 -19.64 -18.68
CA GLY A 621 -6.98 -19.36 -19.97
C GLY A 621 -6.16 -18.34 -20.73
N PHE A 622 -5.34 -18.82 -21.66
CA PHE A 622 -4.98 -18.06 -22.86
C PHE A 622 -6.06 -18.33 -23.91
N VAL A 623 -6.79 -17.29 -24.32
CA VAL A 623 -7.53 -17.28 -25.57
C VAL A 623 -7.04 -16.07 -26.37
N GLU A 624 -6.37 -16.43 -27.48
CA GLU A 624 -5.91 -15.69 -28.66
C GLU A 624 -4.97 -14.49 -28.53
#